data_AF-A0A142Y8G8-F1
#
_entry.id   AF-A0A142Y8G8-F1
#
_cell.length_a   1.000
_cell.length_b   1.000
_cell.length_c   1.000
_cell.angle_alpha   90.00
_cell.angle_beta   90.00
_cell.angle_gamma   90.00
#
_symmetry.space_group_name_H-M   'P 1'
#
loop_
_entity.id
_entity.type
_entity.pdbx_description
1 polymer ?
#
loop_
_entity_poly.entity_id
_entity_poly.type
_entity_poly.pdbx_seq_one_letter_code
_entity_poly.pdbx_strand_id
1 'polypeptide(L)'
;MPKLTLEGIGSFDVAIGTRLVQAIRDQGVDQLHACGGKARCTTCRVEFVSGEPDKMTQAEKDILAARGLSGCRLSCQILCEQDMEVRIVSRLEGSGRKDSGSPVASELEPQPAVWISKASS
;
A
#
# COMPACT_ATOMS: atom_id res chain seq x y z
N MET A 1 9.38 14.78 7.28
CA MET A 1 8.40 13.71 7.53
C MET A 1 7.24 14.00 6.62
N PRO A 2 6.93 13.15 5.63
CA PRO A 2 5.69 13.31 4.87
C PRO A 2 4.47 13.15 5.77
N LYS A 3 3.39 13.83 5.42
CA LYS A 3 2.08 13.71 6.05
C LYS A 3 1.26 12.64 5.35
N LEU A 4 0.82 11.62 6.09
CA LEU A 4 -0.10 10.59 5.64
C LEU A 4 -1.49 10.86 6.22
N THR A 5 -2.45 11.16 5.34
CA THR A 5 -3.86 11.27 5.70
C THR A 5 -4.58 9.97 5.32
N LEU A 6 -5.22 9.36 6.30
CA LEU A 6 -6.09 8.20 6.15
C LEU A 6 -7.54 8.69 6.20
N GLU A 7 -8.25 8.61 5.09
CA GLU A 7 -9.60 9.16 4.95
C GLU A 7 -10.53 8.58 6.02
N GLY A 8 -11.20 9.47 6.79
CA GLY A 8 -12.09 9.08 7.88
C GLY A 8 -11.41 8.61 9.17
N ILE A 9 -10.07 8.59 9.23
CA ILE A 9 -9.31 8.11 10.38
C ILE A 9 -8.48 9.25 11.00
N GLY A 10 -7.68 9.96 10.20
CA GLY A 10 -6.83 11.04 10.70
C GLY A 10 -5.66 11.38 9.79
N SER A 11 -4.79 12.27 10.27
CA SER A 11 -3.54 12.64 9.60
C SER A 11 -2.36 12.46 10.53
N PHE A 12 -1.26 11.92 10.01
CA PHE A 12 -0.13 11.46 10.80
C PHE A 12 1.19 11.82 10.11
N ASP A 13 2.18 12.24 10.89
CA ASP A 13 3.54 12.41 10.39
C ASP A 13 4.24 11.05 10.35
N VAL A 14 4.81 10.70 9.18
CA VAL A 14 5.51 9.43 8.99
C VAL A 14 6.97 9.65 8.65
N ALA A 15 7.82 8.69 9.00
CA ALA A 15 9.21 8.72 8.58
C ALA A 15 9.31 8.55 7.05
N ILE A 16 10.24 9.28 6.45
CA ILE A 16 10.49 9.19 5.01
C ILE A 16 10.98 7.78 4.65
N GLY A 17 10.46 7.22 3.57
CA GLY A 17 10.81 5.88 3.11
C GLY A 17 10.12 4.75 3.89
N THR A 18 9.26 5.04 4.86
CA THR A 18 8.42 4.02 5.50
C THR A 18 7.50 3.40 4.46
N ARG A 19 7.36 2.06 4.46
CA ARG A 19 6.39 1.37 3.61
C ARG A 19 4.97 1.77 4.00
N LEU A 20 4.13 2.18 3.04
CA LEU A 20 2.78 2.70 3.32
C LEU A 20 1.91 1.70 4.09
N VAL A 21 1.97 0.40 3.77
CA VAL A 21 1.26 -0.64 4.54
C VAL A 21 1.68 -0.68 6.02
N GLN A 22 2.95 -0.39 6.33
CA GLN A 22 3.44 -0.37 7.71
C GLN A 22 2.93 0.89 8.41
N ALA A 23 3.04 2.05 7.76
CA ALA A 23 2.51 3.31 8.25
C ALA A 23 1.02 3.22 8.62
N ILE A 24 0.22 2.57 7.77
CA ILE A 24 -1.22 2.34 8.00
C ILE A 24 -1.44 1.46 9.23
N ARG A 25 -0.71 0.34 9.34
CA ARG A 25 -0.81 -0.60 10.47
C ARG A 25 -0.42 0.05 11.79
N ASP A 26 0.60 0.91 11.78
CA ASP A 26 1.08 1.60 12.99
C ASP A 26 0.03 2.56 13.56
N GLN A 27 -0.95 2.99 12.76
CA GLN A 27 -2.12 3.77 13.22
C GLN A 27 -3.28 2.90 13.72
N GLY A 28 -3.06 1.60 13.91
CA GLY A 28 -4.09 0.66 14.38
C GLY A 28 -5.14 0.30 13.32
N VAL A 29 -4.89 0.62 12.04
CA VAL A 29 -5.80 0.27 10.95
C VAL A 29 -5.56 -1.16 10.51
N ASP A 30 -6.63 -1.95 10.51
CA ASP A 30 -6.67 -3.38 10.20
C ASP A 30 -6.61 -3.69 8.70
N GLN A 31 -5.84 -2.92 7.93
CA GLN A 31 -5.68 -3.17 6.49
C GLN A 31 -5.13 -4.59 6.26
N LEU A 32 -5.73 -5.30 5.31
CA LEU A 32 -5.29 -6.65 4.94
C LEU A 32 -3.96 -6.62 4.19
N HIS A 33 -3.08 -7.57 4.48
CA HIS A 33 -1.75 -7.75 3.89
C HIS A 33 -1.40 -9.24 3.83
N ALA A 34 -2.27 -10.06 3.26
CA ALA A 34 -2.24 -11.52 3.33
C ALA A 34 -0.87 -12.14 2.99
N CYS A 35 -0.17 -11.61 1.97
CA CYS A 35 1.13 -12.12 1.54
C CYS A 35 2.35 -11.56 2.30
N GLY A 36 2.15 -10.74 3.34
CA GLY A 36 3.24 -10.07 4.06
C GLY A 36 3.98 -9.02 3.24
N GLY A 37 3.31 -8.41 2.26
CA GLY A 37 3.89 -7.32 1.46
C GLY A 37 4.85 -7.75 0.36
N LYS A 38 4.68 -8.96 -0.19
CA LYS A 38 5.57 -9.58 -1.19
C LYS A 38 5.08 -9.46 -2.64
N ALA A 39 4.12 -8.58 -2.91
CA ALA A 39 3.44 -8.46 -4.22
C ALA A 39 2.84 -9.76 -4.78
N ARG A 40 2.43 -10.70 -3.91
CA ARG A 40 1.81 -11.99 -4.31
C ARG A 40 0.27 -12.03 -4.16
N CYS A 41 -0.31 -10.98 -3.59
CA CYS A 41 -1.75 -10.83 -3.39
C CYS A 41 -2.16 -9.38 -3.66
N THR A 42 -3.45 -9.08 -3.56
CA THR A 42 -4.02 -7.75 -3.79
C THR A 42 -4.91 -7.29 -2.62
N THR A 43 -4.63 -7.79 -1.41
CA THR A 43 -5.46 -7.46 -0.23
C THR A 43 -5.07 -6.14 0.41
N CYS A 44 -3.89 -5.60 0.12
CA CYS A 44 -3.41 -4.32 0.66
C CYS A 44 -3.83 -3.13 -0.22
N ARG A 45 -5.00 -3.24 -0.85
CA ARG A 45 -5.50 -2.20 -1.75
C ARG A 45 -5.80 -0.92 -1.00
N VAL A 46 -5.41 0.18 -1.63
CA VAL A 46 -5.79 1.55 -1.27
C VAL A 46 -6.23 2.29 -2.52
N GLU A 47 -7.05 3.31 -2.34
CA GLU A 47 -7.38 4.30 -3.36
C GLU A 47 -6.73 5.62 -2.93
N PHE A 48 -6.11 6.32 -3.87
CA PHE A 48 -5.57 7.65 -3.60
C PHE A 48 -6.66 8.70 -3.74
N VAL A 49 -6.76 9.56 -2.73
CA VAL A 49 -7.56 10.80 -2.78
C VAL A 49 -6.69 11.93 -3.31
N SER A 50 -5.45 12.03 -2.81
CA SER A 50 -4.46 13.01 -3.26
C SER A 50 -3.02 12.53 -2.99
N GLY A 51 -2.04 13.15 -3.66
CA GLY A 51 -0.62 12.86 -3.43
C GLY A 51 -0.14 11.50 -3.97
N GLU A 52 -0.82 10.93 -4.97
CA GLU A 52 -0.40 9.66 -5.54
C GLU A 52 1.01 9.72 -6.14
N PRO A 53 1.93 8.78 -5.79
CA PRO A 53 3.24 8.72 -6.43
C PRO A 53 3.16 8.40 -7.92
N ASP A 54 3.90 9.18 -8.72
CA ASP A 54 4.07 8.98 -10.17
C ASP A 54 4.89 7.72 -10.52
N LYS A 55 5.48 7.07 -9.51
CA LYS A 55 6.20 5.81 -9.63
C LYS A 55 5.41 4.63 -9.04
N MET A 56 5.62 3.47 -9.63
CA MET A 56 5.03 2.19 -9.24
C MET A 56 6.12 1.11 -9.36
N THR A 57 6.08 0.05 -8.55
CA THR A 57 6.98 -1.09 -8.76
C THR A 57 6.48 -1.95 -9.92
N GLN A 58 7.38 -2.55 -10.69
CA GLN A 58 6.99 -3.50 -11.74
C GLN A 58 6.16 -4.66 -11.15
N ALA A 59 6.52 -5.14 -9.96
CA ALA A 59 5.78 -6.18 -9.26
C ALA A 59 4.34 -5.77 -8.91
N GLU A 60 4.11 -4.51 -8.52
CA GLU A 60 2.77 -3.95 -8.31
C GLU A 60 1.96 -3.96 -9.62
N LYS A 61 2.54 -3.46 -10.71
CA LYS A 61 1.89 -3.43 -12.02
C LYS A 61 1.50 -4.82 -12.49
N ASP A 62 2.42 -5.78 -12.38
CA ASP A 62 2.22 -7.15 -12.85
C ASP A 62 1.10 -7.86 -12.10
N ILE A 63 1.07 -7.76 -10.76
CA ILE A 63 0.05 -8.44 -9.97
C ILE A 63 -1.33 -7.78 -10.11
N LEU A 64 -1.41 -6.45 -10.27
CA LEU A 64 -2.66 -5.76 -10.55
C LEU A 64 -3.22 -6.17 -11.92
N ALA A 65 -2.37 -6.20 -12.95
CA ALA A 65 -2.74 -6.65 -14.28
C ALA A 65 -3.18 -8.13 -14.29
N ALA A 66 -2.41 -9.01 -13.64
CA ALA A 66 -2.73 -10.43 -13.51
C ALA A 66 -4.00 -10.73 -12.68
N ARG A 67 -4.56 -9.73 -12.01
CA ARG A 67 -5.83 -9.82 -11.28
C ARG A 67 -6.95 -8.99 -11.91
N GLY A 68 -6.69 -8.31 -13.03
CA GLY A 68 -7.66 -7.45 -13.70
C GLY A 68 -8.12 -6.28 -12.84
N LEU A 69 -7.25 -5.74 -11.98
CA LEU A 69 -7.58 -4.67 -11.04
C LEU A 69 -7.05 -3.33 -11.55
N SER A 70 -7.89 -2.30 -11.47
CA SER A 70 -7.59 -0.91 -11.83
C SER A 70 -8.13 0.04 -10.76
N GLY A 71 -7.75 1.32 -10.82
CA GLY A 71 -8.25 2.36 -9.90
C GLY A 71 -7.76 2.24 -8.45
N CYS A 72 -6.85 1.30 -8.16
CA CYS A 72 -6.29 1.08 -6.84
C CYS A 72 -4.78 0.88 -6.92
N ARG A 73 -4.13 1.00 -5.76
CA ARG A 73 -2.72 0.74 -5.55
C ARG A 73 -2.52 -0.27 -4.44
N LEU A 74 -1.34 -0.89 -4.40
CA LEU A 74 -0.96 -1.80 -3.34
C LEU A 74 -0.12 -1.06 -2.32
N SER A 75 -0.67 -0.78 -1.13
CA SER A 75 0.04 -0.05 -0.07
C SER A 75 1.35 -0.72 0.34
N CYS A 76 1.49 -2.03 0.14
CA CYS A 76 2.75 -2.71 0.41
C CYS A 76 3.86 -2.37 -0.58
N GLN A 77 3.56 -1.86 -1.77
CA GLN A 77 4.52 -1.52 -2.81
C GLN A 77 4.82 -0.02 -2.90
N ILE A 78 4.38 0.75 -1.92
CA ILE A 78 4.53 2.21 -1.88
C ILE A 78 5.40 2.62 -0.69
N LEU A 79 6.28 3.60 -0.91
CA LEU A 79 7.06 4.26 0.14
C LEU A 79 6.46 5.65 0.42
N CYS A 80 6.38 6.01 1.70
CA CYS A 80 6.01 7.35 2.15
C CYS A 80 7.17 8.31 1.91
N GLU A 81 7.21 8.91 0.71
CA GLU A 81 8.25 9.88 0.31
C GLU A 81 7.69 11.30 0.17
N GLN A 82 6.37 11.43 0.03
CA GLN A 82 5.65 12.69 -0.11
C GLN A 82 4.33 12.63 0.67
N ASP A 83 3.67 13.78 0.81
CA ASP A 83 2.35 13.85 1.43
C ASP A 83 1.34 13.07 0.60
N MET A 84 0.50 12.28 1.27
CA MET A 84 -0.45 11.38 0.63
C MET A 84 -1.75 11.33 1.41
N GLU A 85 -2.86 11.26 0.67
CA GLU A 85 -4.17 10.97 1.24
C GLU A 85 -4.75 9.73 0.58
N VAL A 86 -5.11 8.73 1.39
CA VAL A 86 -5.58 7.44 0.92
C VAL A 86 -6.83 6.96 1.64
N ARG A 87 -7.68 6.25 0.90
CA ARG A 87 -8.80 5.46 1.43
C ARG A 87 -8.40 4.00 1.58
N ILE A 88 -8.71 3.41 2.73
CA ILE A 88 -8.45 2.00 3.03
C ILE A 88 -9.67 1.17 2.63
N VAL A 89 -9.62 0.57 1.44
CA VAL A 89 -10.75 -0.18 0.85
C VAL A 89 -10.75 -1.68 1.16
N SER A 90 -9.73 -2.17 1.86
CA SER A 90 -9.56 -3.61 2.11
C SER A 90 -9.13 -3.86 3.55
N ARG A 91 -10.13 -3.88 4.43
CA ARG A 91 -10.01 -4.04 5.89
C ARG A 91 -10.26 -5.49 6.32
N LEU A 92 -9.75 -5.87 7.49
CA LEU A 92 -10.00 -7.19 8.08
C LEU A 92 -11.47 -7.32 8.49
N GLU A 93 -12.02 -6.26 9.08
CA GLU A 93 -13.45 -6.12 9.34
C GLU A 93 -14.26 -6.40 8.08
N GLY A 94 -15.25 -7.30 8.19
CA GLY A 94 -16.11 -7.70 7.08
C GLY A 94 -15.47 -8.63 6.02
N SER A 95 -14.18 -8.95 6.13
CA SER A 95 -13.49 -9.77 5.10
C SER A 95 -13.68 -11.28 5.23
N GLY A 96 -14.14 -11.76 6.39
CA GLY A 96 -14.22 -13.19 6.71
C GLY A 96 -12.86 -13.89 6.91
N ARG A 97 -11.74 -13.14 6.96
CA ARG A 97 -10.42 -13.69 7.25
C ARG A 97 -10.17 -13.82 8.75
N LYS A 98 -9.34 -14.80 9.12
CA LYS A 98 -8.92 -15.03 10.51
C LYS A 98 -7.95 -13.97 11.05
N ASP A 99 -7.15 -13.37 10.16
CA ASP A 99 -6.13 -12.38 10.47
C ASP A 99 -5.87 -11.47 9.25
N SER A 100 -5.16 -10.36 9.48
CA SER A 100 -4.82 -9.41 8.42
C SER A 100 -3.77 -9.93 7.44
N GLY A 101 -2.89 -10.84 7.85
CA GLY A 101 -1.85 -11.43 7.00
C GLY A 101 -0.53 -11.70 7.72
N SER A 102 0.45 -12.16 6.93
CA SER A 102 1.82 -12.42 7.42
C SER A 102 2.58 -11.14 7.78
N PRO A 103 3.64 -11.22 8.62
CA PRO A 103 4.49 -10.07 8.92
C PRO A 103 5.03 -9.37 7.68
N VAL A 104 5.09 -8.04 7.71
CA VAL A 104 5.64 -7.20 6.64
C VAL A 104 7.08 -6.83 6.98
N ALA A 105 8.00 -7.06 6.05
CA ALA A 105 9.40 -6.64 6.19
C ALA A 105 9.54 -5.11 6.11
N SER A 106 10.52 -4.54 6.81
CA SER A 106 10.83 -3.11 6.75
C SER A 106 11.31 -2.68 5.37
N GLU A 107 12.17 -3.49 4.75
CA GLU A 107 12.63 -3.31 3.38
C GLU A 107 11.55 -3.73 2.38
N LEU A 108 11.47 -3.05 1.22
CA LEU A 108 10.51 -3.36 0.17
C LEU A 108 10.73 -4.79 -0.36
N GLU A 109 9.67 -5.54 -0.67
CA GLU A 109 9.77 -6.88 -1.26
C GLU A 109 8.79 -7.00 -2.43
N PRO A 110 9.15 -7.68 -3.53
CA PRO A 110 10.41 -8.41 -3.75
C PRO A 110 11.61 -7.50 -4.08
N GLN A 111 12.82 -8.02 -3.85
CA GLN A 111 14.09 -7.40 -4.23
C GLN A 111 14.69 -8.08 -5.49
N PRO A 112 15.38 -7.33 -6.38
CA PRO A 112 15.50 -5.88 -6.37
C PRO A 112 14.17 -5.20 -6.74
N ALA A 113 13.84 -4.11 -6.05
CA ALA A 113 12.67 -3.30 -6.38
C ALA A 113 12.90 -2.54 -7.70
N VAL A 114 12.25 -2.99 -8.78
CA VAL A 114 12.27 -2.30 -10.08
C VAL A 114 11.15 -1.25 -10.11
N TRP A 115 11.53 0.02 -10.25
CA TRP A 115 10.60 1.15 -10.32
C TRP A 115 10.34 1.57 -11.76
N ILE A 116 9.08 1.87 -12.06
CA ILE A 116 8.60 2.35 -13.36
C ILE A 116 7.72 3.58 -13.18
N SER A 117 7.61 4.41 -14.22
CA SER A 117 6.64 5.50 -14.26
C SER A 117 5.22 4.95 -14.38
N LYS A 118 4.31 5.39 -13.52
CA LYS A 118 2.88 5.07 -13.58
C LYS A 118 2.22 5.72 -14.81
N ALA A 119 2.65 6.93 -15.17
CA ALA A 119 2.15 7.68 -16.33
C ALA A 119 2.41 7.00 -17.69
N SER A 120 3.22 5.94 -17.71
CA SER A 120 3.41 5.09 -18.89
C SER A 120 2.26 4.07 -18.98
N SER A 121 1.07 4.54 -19.36
CA SER A 121 -0.06 3.71 -19.79
C SER A 121 -0.73 4.36 -20.99
#